data_AF-A0AAW9W8S2-F1
#
_entry.id   AF-A0AAW9W8S2-F1
#
_cell.length_a   1.000
_cell.length_b   1.000
_cell.length_c   1.000
_cell.angle_alpha   90.00
_cell.angle_beta   90.00
_cell.angle_gamma   90.00
#
_symmetry.space_group_name_H-M   'P 1'
#
loop_
_entity.id
_entity.type
_entity.pdbx_description
1 polymer ?
#
loop_
_entity_poly.entity_id
_entity_poly.type
_entity_poly.pdbx_seq_one_letter_code
_entity_poly.pdbx_strand_id
1 'polypeptide(L)'
;MKEKSISKNAILNIILTLTNIVFPLITFPYISRILNPSGIGAISFFSSIGSYGVLVASLGISTYGIRVIAKNRYHKDKITKIFQELIVINSVMSII
;
A
#
# COMPACT_ATOMS: atom_id res chain seq x y z
N MET A 1 -25.60 -10.45 -3.55
CA MET A 1 -24.41 -9.56 -3.49
C MET A 1 -24.83 -8.22 -4.08
N LYS A 2 -24.89 -7.15 -3.30
CA LYS A 2 -25.35 -5.83 -3.80
C LYS A 2 -24.29 -5.32 -4.76
N GLU A 3 -24.58 -5.30 -6.05
CA GLU A 3 -23.66 -4.82 -7.08
C GLU A 3 -23.26 -3.39 -6.73
N LYS A 4 -22.01 -3.18 -6.29
CA LYS A 4 -21.49 -1.83 -6.05
C LYS A 4 -21.49 -1.13 -7.41
N SER A 5 -22.39 -0.16 -7.56
CA SER A 5 -22.52 0.66 -8.78
C SER A 5 -21.15 1.14 -9.25
N ILE A 6 -20.81 0.79 -10.50
CA ILE A 6 -19.53 1.13 -11.15
C ILE A 6 -19.29 2.65 -11.07
N SER A 7 -20.34 3.46 -11.25
CA SER A 7 -20.28 4.91 -11.16
C SER A 7 -19.88 5.41 -9.77
N LYS A 8 -20.38 4.80 -8.69
CA LYS A 8 -19.96 5.15 -7.32
C LYS A 8 -18.50 4.80 -7.08
N ASN A 9 -18.03 3.66 -7.58
CA ASN A 9 -16.63 3.27 -7.46
C ASN A 9 -15.70 4.20 -8.25
N ALA A 10 -16.14 4.66 -9.44
CA ALA A 10 -15.41 5.63 -10.25
C ALA A 10 -15.27 6.98 -9.52
N ILE A 11 -16.37 7.52 -8.96
CA ILE A 11 -16.34 8.78 -8.20
C ILE A 11 -15.40 8.67 -6.98
N LEU A 12 -15.47 7.56 -6.24
CA LEU A 12 -14.57 7.33 -5.10
C LEU A 12 -13.10 7.24 -5.51
N ASN A 13 -12.79 6.60 -6.63
CA ASN A 13 -11.41 6.55 -7.16
C ASN A 13 -10.91 7.92 -7.62
N ILE A 14 -11.78 8.74 -8.23
CA ILE A 14 -11.45 10.12 -8.61
C ILE A 14 -11.11 10.94 -7.37
N ILE A 15 -11.94 10.88 -6.34
CA ILE A 15 -11.69 11.56 -5.06
C ILE A 15 -10.36 11.08 -4.46
N LEU A 16 -10.14 9.77 -4.38
CA LEU A 16 -8.89 9.20 -3.88
C LEU A 16 -7.66 9.71 -4.65
N THR A 17 -7.76 9.76 -5.98
CA THR A 17 -6.67 10.23 -6.84
C THR A 17 -6.40 11.72 -6.62
N LEU A 18 -7.45 12.54 -6.56
CA LEU A 18 -7.33 13.98 -6.26
C LEU A 18 -6.71 14.21 -4.89
N THR A 19 -7.13 13.49 -3.86
CA THR A 19 -6.55 13.55 -2.51
C THR A 19 -5.07 13.21 -2.54
N ASN A 20 -4.68 12.13 -3.22
CA ASN A 20 -3.27 11.72 -3.34
C ASN A 20 -2.40 12.74 -4.08
N ILE A 21 -2.99 13.62 -4.90
CA ILE A 21 -2.26 14.70 -5.59
C ILE A 21 -2.21 15.98 -4.74
N VAL A 22 -3.36 16.38 -4.16
CA VAL A 22 -3.49 17.63 -3.40
C VAL A 22 -2.68 17.59 -2.11
N PHE A 23 -2.64 16.44 -1.41
CA PHE A 23 -1.89 16.32 -0.15
C PHE A 23 -0.39 16.60 -0.31
N PRO A 24 0.34 15.93 -1.22
CA PRO A 24 1.74 16.24 -1.48
C PRO A 24 1.93 17.67 -1.98
N LEU A 25 1.03 18.22 -2.80
CA LEU A 25 1.17 19.57 -3.35
C LEU A 25 1.16 20.65 -2.26
N ILE A 26 0.37 20.48 -1.20
CA ILE A 26 0.33 21.40 -0.05
C ILE A 26 1.47 21.10 0.92
N THR A 27 1.75 19.82 1.17
CA THR A 27 2.70 19.39 2.21
C THR A 27 4.15 19.57 1.76
N PHE A 28 4.44 19.37 0.47
CA PHE A 28 5.79 19.49 -0.11
C PHE A 28 6.43 20.87 0.08
N PRO A 29 5.78 22.00 -0.26
CA PRO A 29 6.37 23.32 -0.03
C PRO A 29 6.59 23.61 1.47
N TYR A 30 5.72 23.09 2.34
CA TYR A 30 5.89 23.20 3.80
C TYR A 30 7.13 22.44 4.28
N ILE A 31 7.26 21.17 3.91
CA ILE A 31 8.43 20.34 4.24
C ILE A 31 9.69 20.94 3.65
N SER A 32 9.66 21.37 2.39
CA SER A 32 10.81 21.94 1.68
C SER A 32 11.34 23.22 2.33
N ARG A 33 10.48 24.02 2.97
CA ARG A 33 10.89 25.24 3.66
C ARG A 33 11.54 24.97 5.02
N ILE A 34 11.20 23.86 5.67
CA ILE A 34 11.72 23.50 6.99
C ILE A 34 12.99 22.64 6.88
N LEU A 35 13.01 21.68 5.96
CA LEU A 35 14.09 20.70 5.87
C LEU A 35 15.31 21.17 5.08
N ASN A 36 15.17 22.21 4.25
CA ASN A 36 16.20 22.63 3.29
C ASN A 36 16.60 21.48 2.32
N PRO A 37 17.38 21.76 1.25
CA PRO A 37 17.76 20.72 0.27
C PRO A 37 18.52 19.54 0.89
N SER A 38 19.28 19.79 1.96
CA SER A 38 20.02 18.77 2.71
C SER A 38 19.11 17.80 3.46
N GLY A 39 18.03 18.28 4.11
CA GLY A 39 17.08 17.42 4.81
C GLY A 39 16.22 16.59 3.85
N ILE A 40 15.84 17.13 2.70
CA ILE A 40 15.11 16.39 1.66
C ILE A 40 15.97 15.24 1.11
N GLY A 41 17.27 15.47 0.90
CA GLY A 41 18.21 14.43 0.46
C GLY A 41 18.32 13.28 1.48
N ALA A 42 18.42 13.61 2.77
CA ALA A 42 18.46 12.59 3.83
C ALA A 42 17.17 11.76 3.89
N ILE A 43 16.00 12.40 3.85
CA ILE A 43 14.71 11.67 3.80
C ILE A 43 14.64 10.77 2.57
N SER A 44 15.06 11.26 1.40
CA SER A 44 15.01 10.47 0.17
C SER A 44 15.94 9.25 0.24
N PHE A 45 17.09 9.38 0.89
CA PHE A 45 18.02 8.27 1.14
C PHE A 45 17.42 7.22 2.08
N PHE A 46 16.88 7.63 3.24
CA PHE A 46 16.21 6.71 4.17
C PHE A 46 14.97 6.06 3.56
N SER A 47 14.19 6.82 2.79
CA SER A 47 13.01 6.34 2.07
C SER A 47 13.38 5.29 1.01
N SER A 48 14.48 5.50 0.28
CA SER A 48 14.97 4.53 -0.71
C SER A 48 15.43 3.23 -0.05
N ILE A 49 16.16 3.31 1.07
CA ILE A 49 16.56 2.14 1.85
C ILE A 49 15.34 1.38 2.39
N GLY A 50 14.37 2.10 2.98
CA GLY A 50 13.12 1.51 3.44
C GLY A 50 12.33 0.86 2.30
N SER A 51 12.31 1.49 1.12
CA SER A 51 11.63 0.95 -0.06
C SER A 51 12.22 -0.38 -0.51
N TYR A 52 13.55 -0.57 -0.43
CA TYR A 52 14.17 -1.88 -0.67
C TYR A 52 13.71 -2.94 0.33
N GLY A 53 13.60 -2.58 1.62
CA GLY A 53 13.05 -3.48 2.65
C GLY A 53 11.60 -3.88 2.38
N VAL A 54 10.75 -2.93 2.01
CA VAL A 54 9.36 -3.18 1.60
C VAL A 54 9.29 -4.10 0.38
N LEU A 55 10.20 -3.91 -0.58
CA LEU A 55 10.29 -4.74 -1.79
C LEU A 55 10.56 -6.20 -1.43
N VAL A 56 11.48 -6.45 -0.50
CA VAL A 56 11.80 -7.79 0.00
C VAL A 56 10.65 -8.38 0.81
N ALA A 57 10.06 -7.61 1.74
CA ALA A 57 8.95 -8.07 2.57
C ALA A 57 7.67 -8.37 1.76
N SER A 58 7.44 -7.63 0.68
CA SER A 58 6.27 -7.82 -0.20
C SER A 58 6.52 -8.83 -1.32
N LEU A 59 7.76 -9.29 -1.50
CA LEU A 59 8.14 -10.19 -2.58
C LEU A 59 7.46 -11.55 -2.38
N GLY A 60 6.74 -12.01 -3.40
CA GLY A 60 6.04 -13.28 -3.37
C GLY A 60 4.68 -13.26 -2.66
N ILE A 61 4.46 -12.41 -1.65
CA ILE A 61 3.17 -12.33 -0.93
C ILE A 61 2.05 -11.82 -1.86
N SER A 62 2.31 -10.79 -2.65
CA SER A 62 1.31 -10.24 -3.58
C SER A 62 0.91 -11.26 -4.66
N THR A 63 1.86 -11.99 -5.25
CA THR A 63 1.58 -12.98 -6.31
C THR A 63 1.00 -14.28 -5.75
N TYR A 64 1.47 -14.76 -4.60
CA TYR A 64 0.92 -15.94 -3.92
C TYR A 64 -0.47 -15.67 -3.37
N GLY A 65 -0.66 -14.55 -2.67
CA GLY A 65 -1.93 -14.15 -2.06
C GLY A 65 -3.04 -14.02 -3.08
N ILE A 66 -2.80 -13.30 -4.18
CA ILE A 66 -3.79 -13.14 -5.26
C ILE A 66 -4.17 -14.51 -5.84
N ARG A 67 -3.20 -15.41 -6.07
CA ARG A 67 -3.45 -16.74 -6.65
C ARG A 67 -4.28 -17.64 -5.72
N VAL A 68 -3.97 -17.65 -4.43
CA VAL A 68 -4.63 -18.52 -3.44
C VAL A 68 -6.05 -18.00 -3.11
N ILE A 69 -6.23 -16.69 -3.03
CA ILE A 69 -7.54 -16.07 -2.83
C ILE A 69 -8.43 -16.29 -4.05
N ALA A 70 -7.90 -16.15 -5.27
CA ALA A 70 -8.64 -16.43 -6.50
C ALA A 70 -9.07 -17.91 -6.58
N LYS A 71 -8.22 -18.84 -6.16
CA LYS A 71 -8.53 -20.29 -6.15
C LYS A 71 -9.63 -20.66 -5.15
N ASN A 72 -9.73 -19.96 -4.02
CA ASN A 72 -10.69 -20.26 -2.95
C ASN A 72 -11.90 -19.32 -2.89
N ARG A 73 -12.20 -18.59 -3.99
CA ARG A 73 -13.22 -17.51 -4.06
C ARG A 73 -14.59 -17.84 -3.42
N TYR A 74 -15.00 -19.11 -3.44
CA TYR A 74 -16.31 -19.55 -2.93
C TYR A 74 -16.34 -19.88 -1.43
N HIS A 75 -15.19 -19.97 -0.76
CA HIS A 75 -15.09 -20.31 0.66
C HIS A 75 -14.52 -19.14 1.47
N LYS A 76 -15.40 -18.27 1.98
CA LYS A 76 -15.01 -17.06 2.73
C LYS A 76 -14.14 -17.39 3.96
N ASP A 77 -14.45 -18.45 4.70
CA ASP A 77 -13.71 -18.81 5.93
C ASP A 77 -12.25 -19.17 5.63
N LYS A 78 -12.03 -19.90 4.52
CA LYS A 78 -10.68 -20.26 4.06
C LYS A 78 -9.90 -19.04 3.58
N ILE A 79 -10.55 -18.10 2.88
CA ILE A 79 -9.92 -16.85 2.44
C ILE A 79 -9.48 -16.03 3.65
N THR A 80 -10.32 -15.88 4.67
CA THR A 80 -10.01 -15.10 5.86
C THR A 80 -8.81 -15.67 6.61
N LYS A 81 -8.74 -17.00 6.77
CA LYS A 81 -7.61 -17.66 7.43
C LYS A 81 -6.30 -17.45 6.66
N ILE A 82 -6.32 -17.65 5.35
CA ILE A 82 -5.14 -17.46 4.49
C ILE A 82 -4.70 -15.99 4.49
N PHE A 83 -5.64 -15.06 4.47
CA PHE A 83 -5.35 -13.63 4.56
C PHE A 83 -4.67 -13.26 5.88
N GLN A 84 -5.13 -13.82 7.01
CA GLN A 84 -4.50 -13.63 8.31
C GLN A 84 -3.07 -14.19 8.33
N GLU A 85 -2.85 -15.39 7.79
CA GLU A 85 -1.52 -15.99 7.67
C GLU A 85 -0.58 -15.11 6.82
N LEU A 86 -1.06 -14.60 5.67
CA LEU A 86 -0.29 -13.68 4.83
C LEU A 86 0.07 -12.38 5.54
N ILE A 87 -0.87 -11.80 6.31
CA ILE A 87 -0.61 -10.58 7.08
C ILE A 87 0.46 -10.82 8.14
N VAL A 88 0.38 -11.94 8.86
CA VAL A 88 1.38 -12.27 9.90
C VAL A 88 2.75 -12.43 9.26
N ILE A 89 2.86 -13.15 8.14
CA ILE A 89 4.13 -13.34 7.43
C ILE A 89 4.68 -11.99 6.94
N ASN A 90 3.85 -11.16 6.30
CA ASN A 90 4.28 -9.84 5.82
C ASN A 90 4.74 -8.94 6.98
N SER A 91 4.04 -8.98 8.12
CA SER A 91 4.37 -8.20 9.31
C SER A 91 5.69 -8.65 9.92
N VAL A 92 5.91 -9.97 10.04
CA VAL A 92 7.19 -10.52 10.52
C VAL A 92 8.34 -10.14 9.57
N MET A 93 8.14 -10.27 8.26
CA MET A 93 9.13 -9.89 7.25
C MET A 93 9.41 -8.40 7.16
N SER A 94 8.48 -7.55 7.60
CA SER A 94 8.68 -6.09 7.64
C SER A 94 9.38 -5.61 8.92
N ILE A 95 9.34 -6.44 9.99
CA ILE A 95 9.98 -6.15 11.28
C ILE A 95 11.42 -6.68 11.31
N ILE A 96 11.69 -7.80 10.63
CA ILE A 96 13.03 -8.37 10.44
C ILE A 96 13.80 -7.56 9.40
#